data_AF-A0A0N7A0D7-F1
#
_entry.id   AF-A0A0N7A0D7-F1
#
_cell.length_a   1.000
_cell.length_b   1.000
_cell.length_c   1.000
_cell.angle_alpha   90.00
_cell.angle_beta   90.00
_cell.angle_gamma   90.00
#
_symmetry.space_group_name_H-M   'P 1'
#
loop_
_entity.id
_entity.type
_entity.pdbx_description
1 polymer ?
#
loop_
_entity_poly.entity_id
_entity_poly.type
_entity_poly.pdbx_seq_one_letter_code
_entity_poly.pdbx_strand_id
1 'polypeptide(L)' 'MPWTPRTAAHRDPEQWRRRGLLPPADVDALVHARLGWLPVDDPAYADFFIDPTTSVRSG' A
#
# COMPACT_ATOMS: atom_id res chain seq x y z
N MET A 1 6.63 -0.83 -13.33
CA MET A 1 5.42 -0.62 -14.17
C MET A 1 4.46 0.22 -13.35
N PRO A 2 4.21 1.50 -13.69
CA PRO A 2 3.21 2.30 -12.98
C PRO A 2 1.83 1.66 -13.18
N TRP A 3 1.08 1.48 -12.10
CA TRP A 3 -0.26 0.89 -12.16
C TRP A 3 -1.16 1.73 -13.08
N THR A 4 -1.78 1.07 -14.07
CA THR A 4 -2.73 1.72 -14.98
C THR A 4 -4.16 1.37 -14.53
N PRO A 5 -4.99 2.33 -14.09
CA PRO A 5 -6.36 2.04 -13.69
C PRO A 5 -7.16 1.46 -14.87
N ARG A 6 -7.80 0.31 -14.65
CA ARG A 6 -8.55 -0.44 -15.67
C ARG A 6 -9.92 0.14 -16.03
N THR A 7 -10.44 1.13 -15.28
CA THR A 7 -11.77 1.71 -15.46
C THR A 7 -11.78 3.23 -15.23
N ALA A 8 -12.60 3.96 -16.01
CA ALA A 8 -12.70 5.43 -15.95
C ALA A 8 -13.15 5.97 -14.57
N ALA A 9 -13.92 5.18 -13.81
CA ALA A 9 -14.34 5.51 -12.45
C ALA A 9 -13.18 5.72 -11.46
N HIS A 10 -11.98 5.21 -11.77
CA HIS A 10 -10.80 5.42 -10.93
C HIS A 10 -10.10 6.77 -11.14
N ARG A 11 -10.51 7.56 -12.16
CA ARG A 11 -9.84 8.83 -12.48
C ARG A 11 -10.48 10.07 -11.85
N ASP A 12 -11.75 10.01 -11.50
CA ASP A 12 -12.48 11.15 -10.96
C ASP A 12 -12.54 11.07 -9.41
N PRO A 13 -11.84 11.94 -8.68
CA PRO A 13 -11.83 11.94 -7.21
C PRO A 13 -13.23 12.12 -6.59
N GLU A 14 -14.14 12.81 -7.28
CA GLU A 14 -15.47 13.09 -6.75
C GLU A 14 -16.30 11.81 -6.59
N GLN A 15 -16.16 10.86 -7.51
CA GLN A 15 -16.87 9.58 -7.45
C GLN A 15 -16.48 8.73 -6.25
N TRP A 16 -15.23 8.85 -5.78
CA TRP A 16 -14.74 8.18 -4.58
C TRP A 16 -15.33 8.83 -3.33
N ARG A 17 -15.27 10.16 -3.26
CA ARG A 17 -15.79 10.93 -2.14
C ARG A 17 -17.30 10.74 -1.94
N ARG A 18 -18.08 10.71 -3.04
CA ARG A 18 -19.52 10.41 -2.99
C ARG A 18 -19.85 9.03 -2.40
N ARG A 19 -18.90 8.10 -2.43
CA ARG A 19 -19.02 6.75 -1.84
C ARG A 19 -18.39 6.65 -0.44
N GLY A 20 -17.94 7.76 0.14
CA GLY A 20 -17.23 7.78 1.41
C GLY A 20 -15.82 7.17 1.34
N LEU A 21 -15.24 7.05 0.14
CA LEU A 21 -13.90 6.51 -0.08
C LEU A 21 -12.88 7.64 -0.30
N LEU A 22 -11.61 7.36 0.01
CA LEU A 22 -10.51 8.26 -0.34
C LEU A 22 -10.07 8.04 -1.79
N PRO A 23 -9.87 9.11 -2.58
CA PRO A 23 -9.24 9.03 -3.88
C PRO A 23 -7.85 8.38 -3.83
N PRO A 24 -7.41 7.68 -4.89
CA PRO A 24 -6.11 7.01 -4.91
C PRO A 24 -4.92 7.92 -4.57
N ALA A 25 -4.90 9.16 -5.06
CA ALA A 25 -3.82 10.11 -4.77
C ALA A 25 -3.75 10.49 -3.27
N ASP A 26 -4.89 10.58 -2.60
CA ASP A 26 -4.95 10.88 -1.17
C ASP A 26 -4.47 9.67 -0.35
N VAL A 27 -4.74 8.45 -0.81
CA VAL A 27 -4.20 7.21 -0.21
C VAL A 27 -2.69 7.13 -0.40
N ASP A 28 -2.18 7.40 -1.59
CA ASP A 28 -0.73 7.42 -1.86
C ASP A 28 -0.03 8.43 -0.96
N ALA A 29 -0.59 9.65 -0.82
CA ALA A 29 -0.05 10.66 0.08
C ALA A 29 -0.04 10.20 1.55
N LEU A 30 -1.10 9.53 2.01
CA LEU A 30 -1.17 8.95 3.36
C LEU A 30 -0.12 7.85 3.58
N VAL A 31 0.03 6.96 2.60
CA VAL A 31 1.01 5.88 2.63
C VAL A 31 2.42 6.47 2.68
N HIS A 32 2.73 7.45 1.83
CA HIS A 32 4.00 8.15 1.84
C HIS A 32 4.23 8.92 3.14
N ALA A 33 3.23 9.60 3.70
CA ALA A 33 3.38 10.29 4.98
C ALA A 33 3.63 9.29 6.14
N ARG A 34 2.98 8.13 6.09
CA ARG A 34 3.07 7.10 7.14
C ARG A 34 4.37 6.31 7.07
N LEU A 35 4.81 5.97 5.87
CA LEU A 35 5.97 5.11 5.62
C LEU A 35 7.23 5.90 5.27
N GLY A 36 7.13 7.21 5.05
CA GLY A 36 8.02 8.05 4.22
C GLY A 36 9.52 8.06 4.48
N TRP A 37 9.99 7.36 5.50
CA TRP A 37 11.39 7.31 5.90
C TRP A 37 11.81 5.93 6.41
N LEU A 38 10.91 4.94 6.40
CA LEU A 38 11.25 3.60 6.84
C LEU A 38 12.15 3.00 5.76
N PRO A 39 13.44 2.72 6.04
CA PRO A 39 14.25 1.92 5.12
C PRO A 39 13.65 0.52 5.16
N VAL A 40 12.75 0.25 4.21
CA VAL A 40 12.32 -1.10 3.91
C VAL A 40 13.34 -1.58 2.91
N ASP A 41 14.26 -2.43 3.36
CA ASP A 41 15.12 -3.15 2.44
C ASP A 41 14.22 -3.90 1.44
N ASP A 42 14.58 -3.85 0.16
CA ASP A 42 13.87 -4.65 -0.83
C ASP A 42 13.94 -6.12 -0.37
N PRO A 43 12.79 -6.79 -0.17
CA PRO A 43 12.80 -8.15 0.35
C PRO A 43 13.57 -9.04 -0.62
N ALA A 44 14.52 -9.79 -0.09
CA ALA A 44 15.19 -10.83 -0.85
C ALA A 44 14.18 -11.93 -1.17
N TYR A 45 14.40 -12.66 -2.26
CA TYR A 45 13.54 -13.80 -2.62
C TYR A 45 13.38 -14.82 -1.47
N ALA A 46 14.38 -14.96 -0.61
CA ALA A 46 14.35 -15.83 0.54
C ALA A 46 13.33 -15.40 1.62
N ASP A 47 13.05 -14.09 1.74
CA ASP A 47 12.18 -13.54 2.79
C ASP A 47 10.71 -13.95 2.61
N PHE A 48 10.31 -14.31 1.38
CA PHE A 48 8.95 -14.78 1.08
C PHE A 48 8.61 -16.15 1.67
N PHE A 49 9.61 -16.91 2.13
CA PHE A 49 9.42 -18.24 2.74
C PHE A 49 9.49 -18.21 4.26
N ILE A 50 9.77 -17.05 4.86
CA ILE A 50 9.78 -16.89 6.31
C ILE A 50 8.34 -16.66 6.75
N ASP A 51 7.82 -17.53 7.62
CA ASP A 51 6.52 -17.31 8.25
C ASP A 51 6.66 -16.16 9.27
N PRO A 52 6.07 -14.97 9.02
CA PRO A 52 6.24 -13.80 9.88
C PRO A 52 5.57 -13.98 11.26
N THR A 53 4.79 -15.04 11.46
CA THR A 53 4.12 -15.33 12.73
C THR A 53 4.90 -16.29 13.63
N THR A 54 5.93 -16.96 13.11
CA THR A 54 6.73 -17.93 13.88
C THR A 54 7.64 -17.30 14.95
N SER A 55 7.99 -16.02 14.81
CA SER A 55 8.98 -15.37 15.68
C SER A 55 8.46 -14.92 17.05
N VAL A 56 7.16 -15.06 17.34
CA VAL A 56 6.53 -14.53 18.58
C VAL A 56 6.53 -15.53 19.75
N ARG A 57 7.01 -16.77 19.58
CA ARG A 57 6.89 -17.83 20.61
C ARG A 57 8.15 -18.16 21.42
N SER A 58 9.21 -17.36 21.33
CA SER A 58 10.41 -17.55 22.15
C SER A 58 10.64 -16.34 23.06
N GLY A 59 9.93 -16.34 24.18
CA GLY A 59 10.08 -15.41 25.30
C GLY A 59 9.43 -16.00 26.53
#